data_AF-A0ABD3NH07-F1
#
_entry.id   AF-A0ABD3NH07-F1
#
_cell.length_a   1.000
_cell.length_b   1.000
_cell.length_c   1.000
_cell.angle_alpha   90.00
_cell.angle_beta   90.00
_cell.angle_gamma   90.00
#
_symmetry.space_group_name_H-M   'P 1'
#
loop_
_entity.id
_entity.type
_entity.pdbx_description
1 polymer ?
#
loop_
_entity_poly.entity_id
_entity_poly.type
_entity_poly.pdbx_seq_one_letter_code
_entity_poly.pdbx_strand_id
1 'polypeptide(L)'
;MVFFICDGCGESMKKAKVDGHATKCRQCFSVSCVDCLFGPHTHSFSLATQIRTDDYRTHTSCLSEAERYEKSIYRGARKLDESGTGHRTHRQQNGKKLSPQESWQQTVQVAAERAPLSVKSYMDQLAMLENVPRKEKQFRNFTANSLRLKGPHCEQIKSEIWALLVKVKEEANSSKKEEGERKEQPKQIPKEDEVDASDRSAKTTSDAAVSESDDEPSKDTSTNLPSEKAVTKAMKKALKRAPNGRLKFKALRKRVQESLSLKVGKSGKKKWKKLLRECVDANPKKLLLNGKSVTLTK
;
A
#
# COMPACT_ATOMS: atom_id res chain seq x y z
N MET A 1 -12.81 12.64 6.35
CA MET A 1 -13.11 12.84 7.79
C MET A 1 -14.54 13.31 7.86
N VAL A 2 -15.40 12.61 8.62
CA VAL A 2 -16.85 12.85 8.65
C VAL A 2 -17.19 14.04 9.57
N PHE A 3 -18.13 14.88 9.11
CA PHE A 3 -18.75 15.94 9.90
C PHE A 3 -20.19 15.60 10.29
N PHE A 4 -20.55 15.98 11.51
CA PHE A 4 -21.86 15.80 12.11
C PHE A 4 -22.43 17.16 12.54
N ILE A 5 -23.74 17.29 12.55
CA ILE A 5 -24.48 18.41 13.12
C ILE A 5 -25.27 17.88 14.31
N CYS A 6 -25.23 18.60 15.43
CA CYS A 6 -26.10 18.35 16.57
C CYS A 6 -27.49 18.89 16.29
N ASP A 7 -28.53 18.06 16.39
CA ASP A 7 -29.90 18.48 16.09
C ASP A 7 -30.49 19.41 17.17
N GLY A 8 -29.92 19.40 18.39
CA GLY A 8 -30.40 20.24 19.50
C GLY A 8 -29.91 21.68 19.46
N CYS A 9 -28.62 21.89 19.14
CA CYS A 9 -28.02 23.22 19.16
C CYS A 9 -27.50 23.69 17.79
N GLY A 10 -27.60 22.86 16.75
CA GLY A 10 -27.16 23.19 15.39
C GLY A 10 -25.64 23.29 15.19
N GLU A 11 -24.81 22.91 16.18
CA GLU A 11 -23.36 23.00 16.07
C GLU A 11 -22.82 21.92 15.12
N SER A 12 -22.00 22.33 14.14
CA SER A 12 -21.29 21.40 13.25
C SER A 12 -19.93 21.01 13.80
N MET A 13 -19.63 19.72 13.77
CA MET A 13 -18.47 19.18 14.46
C MET A 13 -17.92 17.91 13.82
N LYS A 14 -16.62 17.68 14.05
CA LYS A 14 -15.90 16.49 13.58
C LYS A 14 -16.24 15.27 14.45
N LYS A 15 -16.23 14.05 13.89
CA LYS A 15 -16.48 12.79 14.63
C LYS A 15 -15.76 12.71 15.99
N ALA A 16 -14.47 13.04 16.04
CA ALA A 16 -13.67 12.98 17.27
C ALA A 16 -14.09 13.98 18.37
N LYS A 17 -14.85 15.01 18.02
CA LYS A 17 -15.36 15.99 18.98
C LYS A 17 -16.75 15.66 19.48
N VAL A 18 -17.50 14.75 18.83
CA VAL A 18 -18.93 14.46 19.12
C VAL A 18 -19.13 14.08 20.59
N ASP A 19 -18.30 13.17 21.12
CA ASP A 19 -18.31 12.80 22.55
C ASP A 19 -18.09 14.02 23.47
N GLY A 20 -17.16 14.89 23.10
CA GLY A 20 -16.86 16.12 23.83
C GLY A 20 -17.95 17.20 23.77
N HIS A 21 -18.86 17.12 22.80
CA HIS A 21 -20.03 18.00 22.72
C HIS A 21 -21.23 17.40 23.42
N ALA A 22 -21.46 16.09 23.30
CA ALA A 22 -22.54 15.40 24.02
C ALA A 22 -22.43 15.61 25.55
N THR A 23 -21.20 15.72 26.07
CA THR A 23 -20.95 16.04 27.49
C THR A 23 -21.21 17.51 27.87
N LYS A 24 -21.15 18.44 26.91
CA LYS A 24 -21.31 19.89 27.15
C LYS A 24 -22.71 20.39 26.82
N CYS A 25 -23.31 19.87 25.76
CA CYS A 25 -24.61 20.24 25.26
C CYS A 25 -25.68 19.32 25.85
N ARG A 26 -26.49 19.85 26.78
CA ARG A 26 -27.58 19.13 27.44
C ARG A 26 -28.74 18.77 26.50
N GLN A 27 -28.80 19.40 25.32
CA GLN A 27 -29.81 19.19 24.29
C GLN A 27 -29.29 18.30 23.14
N CYS A 28 -28.14 17.65 23.29
CA CYS A 28 -27.61 16.74 22.27
C CYS A 28 -28.30 15.37 22.37
N PHE A 29 -29.47 15.23 21.75
CA PHE A 29 -30.21 13.95 21.68
C PHE A 29 -29.84 13.12 20.45
N SER A 30 -29.57 13.77 19.31
CA SER A 30 -29.20 13.13 18.05
C SER A 30 -28.18 13.95 17.27
N VAL A 31 -27.36 13.25 16.50
CA VAL A 31 -26.38 13.84 15.59
C VAL A 31 -26.57 13.32 14.18
N SER A 32 -26.60 14.22 13.22
CA SER A 32 -26.85 13.93 11.81
C SER A 32 -25.57 14.14 11.01
N CYS A 33 -25.18 13.15 10.19
CA CYS A 33 -24.04 13.32 9.29
C CYS A 33 -24.40 14.29 8.16
N VAL A 34 -23.58 15.32 7.93
CA VAL A 34 -23.84 16.35 6.90
C VAL A 34 -23.79 15.78 5.49
N ASP A 35 -22.81 14.90 5.26
CA ASP A 35 -22.54 14.35 3.92
C ASP A 35 -23.54 13.27 3.53
N CYS A 36 -24.07 12.54 4.52
CA CYS A 36 -24.99 11.44 4.26
C CYS A 36 -26.43 11.83 4.49
N LEU A 37 -26.76 12.72 5.44
CA LEU A 37 -28.14 13.07 5.86
C LEU A 37 -29.07 11.85 6.10
N PHE A 38 -28.51 10.65 6.08
CA PHE A 38 -29.13 9.33 6.13
C PHE A 38 -28.13 8.46 6.90
N GLY A 39 -28.52 8.02 8.10
CA GLY A 39 -27.73 7.11 8.93
C GLY A 39 -27.63 5.71 8.31
N PRO A 40 -26.67 4.89 8.76
CA PRO A 40 -26.32 3.65 8.09
C PRO A 40 -27.27 2.54 8.52
N HIS A 41 -28.35 2.34 7.77
CA HIS A 41 -28.73 1.08 7.12
C HIS A 41 -30.17 1.20 6.61
N THR A 42 -30.34 0.88 5.32
CA THR A 42 -31.59 0.82 4.53
C THR A 42 -32.12 2.18 4.07
N HIS A 43 -32.14 2.46 2.76
CA HIS A 43 -33.20 2.02 1.85
C HIS A 43 -34.56 2.05 2.55
N SER A 44 -35.32 3.11 2.28
CA SER A 44 -36.77 3.23 2.50
C SER A 44 -37.38 2.14 3.39
N PHE A 45 -37.49 2.39 4.70
CA PHE A 45 -38.66 1.95 5.45
C PHE A 45 -38.83 2.80 6.71
N SER A 46 -40.00 3.42 6.79
CA SER A 46 -40.66 3.98 7.98
C SER A 46 -39.96 5.08 8.78
N LEU A 47 -40.63 6.23 8.77
CA LEU A 47 -40.78 7.21 9.85
C LEU A 47 -40.39 6.65 11.25
N ALA A 48 -39.50 7.35 11.95
CA ALA A 48 -39.09 7.15 13.35
C ALA A 48 -37.89 6.22 13.66
N THR A 49 -36.76 6.39 12.98
CA THR A 49 -35.47 5.98 13.57
C THR A 49 -34.58 7.20 13.79
N GLN A 50 -34.85 7.92 14.89
CA GLN A 50 -33.82 8.77 15.48
C GLN A 50 -32.62 7.89 15.77
N ILE A 51 -31.46 8.26 15.20
CA ILE A 51 -30.16 7.71 15.53
C ILE A 51 -30.04 7.72 17.05
N ARG A 52 -30.19 6.54 17.68
CA ARG A 52 -29.91 6.40 19.10
C ARG A 52 -28.42 6.64 19.29
N THR A 53 -28.07 7.17 20.45
CA THR A 53 -26.91 8.00 20.79
C THR A 53 -25.51 7.41 20.48
N ASP A 54 -25.40 6.24 19.86
CA ASP A 54 -24.13 5.55 19.59
C ASP A 54 -23.89 5.13 18.12
N ASP A 55 -24.89 5.17 17.21
CA ASP A 55 -24.69 4.69 15.83
C ASP A 55 -23.71 5.56 15.03
N TYR A 56 -23.53 6.82 15.43
CA TYR A 56 -22.54 7.70 14.80
C TYR A 56 -21.10 7.18 14.98
N ARG A 57 -20.83 6.31 15.97
CA ARG A 57 -19.50 5.72 16.19
C ARG A 57 -19.12 4.74 15.08
N THR A 58 -20.08 4.01 14.52
CA THR A 58 -19.86 3.04 13.44
C THR A 58 -19.78 3.71 12.07
N HIS A 59 -20.33 4.91 11.93
CA HIS A 59 -20.24 5.69 10.69
C HIS A 59 -18.83 6.25 10.47
N THR A 60 -18.03 5.53 9.68
CA THR A 60 -16.63 5.85 9.38
C THR A 60 -16.40 6.33 7.94
N SER A 61 -17.35 6.08 7.04
CA SER A 61 -17.29 6.49 5.63
C SER A 61 -18.65 6.97 5.12
N CYS A 62 -18.65 8.14 4.47
CA CYS A 62 -19.84 8.70 3.82
C CYS A 62 -20.12 8.04 2.47
N LEU A 63 -21.38 8.08 2.02
CA LEU A 63 -21.78 7.76 0.65
C LEU A 63 -21.06 8.70 -0.33
N SER A 64 -20.75 8.22 -1.52
CA SER A 64 -20.20 9.09 -2.56
C SER A 64 -21.26 10.05 -3.10
N GLU A 65 -20.84 11.22 -3.60
CA GLU A 65 -21.76 12.20 -4.20
C GLU A 65 -22.59 11.57 -5.33
N ALA A 66 -21.98 10.71 -6.14
CA ALA A 66 -22.66 9.99 -7.21
C ALA A 66 -23.71 8.99 -6.68
N GLU A 67 -23.42 8.25 -5.60
CA GLU A 67 -24.43 7.40 -4.92
C GLU A 67 -25.58 8.22 -4.31
N ARG A 68 -25.29 9.44 -3.84
CA ARG A 68 -26.27 10.33 -3.20
C ARG A 68 -27.20 11.01 -4.21
N TYR A 69 -26.65 11.58 -5.28
CA TYR A 69 -27.38 12.40 -6.24
C TYR A 69 -27.83 11.64 -7.48
N GLU A 70 -27.10 10.59 -7.89
CA GLU A 70 -27.39 9.83 -9.10
C GLU A 70 -28.15 8.53 -8.80
N LYS A 71 -28.96 8.44 -7.72
CA LYS A 71 -29.59 7.20 -7.23
C LYS A 71 -30.17 6.25 -8.29
N SER A 72 -30.80 6.76 -9.35
CA SER A 72 -31.38 5.95 -10.44
C SER A 72 -30.44 5.70 -11.63
N ILE A 73 -29.37 6.50 -11.76
CA ILE A 73 -28.41 6.47 -12.89
C ILE A 73 -27.06 5.84 -12.46
N TYR A 74 -26.79 5.81 -11.16
CA TYR A 74 -25.56 5.34 -10.56
C TYR A 74 -25.44 3.82 -10.72
N ARG A 75 -24.69 3.41 -11.72
CA ARG A 75 -24.44 2.01 -12.07
C ARG A 75 -23.10 1.50 -11.52
N GLY A 76 -22.62 2.09 -10.42
CA GLY A 76 -21.31 1.82 -9.84
C GLY A 76 -20.15 2.18 -10.78
N ALA A 77 -18.92 1.92 -10.33
CA ALA A 77 -17.72 2.10 -11.16
C ALA A 77 -17.66 1.01 -12.25
N ARG A 78 -18.26 1.30 -13.42
CA ARG A 78 -18.11 0.47 -14.62
C ARG A 78 -16.65 0.51 -15.08
N LYS A 79 -16.02 -0.66 -15.26
CA LYS A 79 -14.90 -0.76 -16.21
C LYS A 79 -15.52 -0.89 -17.60
N LEU A 80 -15.27 0.10 -18.45
CA LEU A 80 -15.48 -0.03 -19.89
C LEU A 80 -14.44 -1.03 -20.41
N ASP A 81 -14.91 -2.07 -21.06
CA ASP A 81 -14.11 -2.87 -21.99
C ASP A 81 -13.91 -2.10 -23.31
N GLU A 82 -12.95 -2.55 -24.11
CA GLU A 82 -12.51 -1.91 -25.37
C GLU A 82 -13.63 -1.80 -26.42
N SER A 83 -14.71 -2.57 -26.25
CA SER A 83 -15.91 -2.64 -27.09
C SER A 83 -17.08 -1.76 -26.59
N GLY A 84 -16.90 -0.97 -25.52
CA GLY A 84 -17.92 -0.03 -25.03
C GLY A 84 -19.20 -0.67 -24.46
N THR A 85 -19.22 -1.98 -24.28
CA THR A 85 -20.39 -2.78 -23.85
C THR A 85 -20.06 -3.56 -22.57
N GLY A 86 -19.72 -2.83 -21.51
CA GLY A 86 -19.32 -3.41 -20.24
C GLY A 86 -20.42 -4.27 -19.60
N HIS A 87 -20.19 -5.57 -19.50
CA HIS A 87 -21.07 -6.51 -18.82
C HIS A 87 -21.00 -6.36 -17.29
N ARG A 88 -22.13 -6.57 -16.60
CA ARG A 88 -22.26 -6.42 -15.14
C ARG A 88 -21.51 -7.53 -14.41
N THR A 89 -20.26 -7.31 -14.02
CA THR A 89 -19.69 -8.10 -12.95
C THR A 89 -20.13 -7.48 -11.62
N HIS A 90 -20.94 -8.20 -10.84
CA HIS A 90 -21.11 -7.98 -9.41
C HIS A 90 -19.79 -8.29 -8.70
N ARG A 91 -18.76 -7.50 -9.01
CA ARG A 91 -17.49 -7.53 -8.30
C ARG A 91 -17.72 -6.64 -7.09
N GLN A 92 -18.13 -7.28 -6.00
CA GLN A 92 -17.96 -6.73 -4.64
C GLN A 92 -16.61 -6.03 -4.56
N GLN A 93 -16.56 -4.98 -3.74
CA GLN A 93 -15.56 -3.92 -3.64
C GLN A 93 -14.07 -4.32 -3.46
N ASN A 94 -13.67 -5.55 -3.79
CA ASN A 94 -12.31 -6.11 -3.82
C ASN A 94 -11.34 -5.40 -4.80
N GLY A 95 -11.76 -4.35 -5.49
CA GLY A 95 -10.92 -3.53 -6.36
C GLY A 95 -10.35 -2.27 -5.70
N LYS A 96 -10.84 -1.86 -4.52
CA LYS A 96 -10.19 -0.81 -3.74
C LYS A 96 -8.88 -1.37 -3.26
N LYS A 97 -7.75 -0.81 -3.72
CA LYS A 97 -6.42 -1.12 -3.17
C LYS A 97 -6.53 -0.94 -1.66
N LEU A 98 -6.48 -2.04 -0.90
CA LEU A 98 -6.54 -2.03 0.56
C LEU A 98 -5.66 -0.90 1.06
N SER A 99 -6.21 -0.06 1.94
CA SER A 99 -5.45 1.07 2.44
C SER A 99 -4.16 0.54 3.10
N PRO A 100 -3.05 1.29 3.06
CA PRO A 100 -1.83 0.87 3.72
C PRO A 100 -1.98 0.63 5.24
N GLN A 101 -3.10 1.05 5.83
CA GLN A 101 -3.46 0.78 7.23
C GLN A 101 -4.30 -0.50 7.34
N GLU A 102 -5.30 -0.71 6.49
CA GLU A 102 -6.08 -1.98 6.44
C GLU A 102 -5.19 -3.20 6.19
N SER A 103 -4.28 -3.10 5.22
CA SER A 103 -3.30 -4.17 4.95
C SER A 103 -2.40 -4.46 6.15
N TRP A 104 -2.09 -3.45 6.95
CA TRP A 104 -1.34 -3.64 8.20
C TRP A 104 -2.20 -4.27 9.29
N GLN A 105 -3.46 -3.86 9.43
CA GLN A 105 -4.37 -4.46 10.40
C GLN A 105 -4.61 -5.94 10.10
N GLN A 106 -4.76 -6.32 8.82
CA GLN A 106 -4.82 -7.73 8.41
C GLN A 106 -3.55 -8.49 8.79
N THR A 107 -2.38 -7.85 8.67
CA THR A 107 -1.11 -8.47 9.11
C THR A 107 -1.12 -8.72 10.62
N VAL A 108 -1.63 -7.77 11.41
CA VAL A 108 -1.76 -7.91 12.87
C VAL A 108 -2.71 -9.05 13.23
N GLN A 109 -3.85 -9.17 12.55
CA GLN A 109 -4.80 -10.28 12.77
C GLN A 109 -4.17 -11.65 12.47
N VAL A 110 -3.52 -11.80 11.32
CA VAL A 110 -2.81 -13.04 10.96
C VAL A 110 -1.67 -13.34 11.94
N ALA A 111 -0.98 -12.31 12.42
CA ALA A 111 0.07 -12.49 13.43
C ALA A 111 -0.49 -12.93 14.79
N ALA A 112 -1.70 -12.52 15.16
CA ALA A 112 -2.34 -12.95 16.40
C ALA A 112 -2.70 -14.45 16.38
N GLU A 113 -3.17 -14.96 15.24
CA GLU A 113 -3.45 -16.40 15.07
C GLU A 113 -2.19 -17.26 15.21
N ARG A 114 -1.06 -16.75 14.69
CA ARG A 114 0.25 -17.44 14.68
C ARG A 114 1.11 -17.17 15.91
N ALA A 115 0.63 -16.36 16.85
CA ALA A 115 1.42 -15.93 18.00
C ALA A 115 1.71 -17.10 18.97
N PRO A 116 2.94 -17.16 19.54
CA PRO A 116 3.26 -18.13 20.59
C PRO A 116 2.51 -17.79 21.89
N LEU A 117 2.28 -18.81 22.73
CA LEU A 117 1.49 -18.69 23.97
C LEU A 117 1.99 -17.60 24.92
N SER A 118 3.30 -17.29 24.91
CA SER A 118 3.93 -16.22 25.69
C SER A 118 3.38 -14.82 25.40
N VAL A 119 3.06 -14.52 24.14
CA VAL A 119 2.64 -13.18 23.69
C VAL A 119 1.22 -13.13 23.13
N LYS A 120 0.54 -14.28 23.09
CA LYS A 120 -0.80 -14.43 22.49
C LYS A 120 -1.84 -13.51 23.12
N SER A 121 -1.88 -13.41 24.45
CA SER A 121 -2.80 -12.50 25.17
C SER A 121 -2.65 -11.04 24.74
N TYR A 122 -1.41 -10.57 24.55
CA TYR A 122 -1.13 -9.23 24.06
C TYR A 122 -1.46 -9.05 22.58
N MET A 123 -1.29 -10.09 21.76
CA MET A 123 -1.65 -10.03 20.35
C MET A 123 -3.15 -10.03 20.10
N ASP A 124 -3.92 -10.77 20.89
CA ASP A 124 -5.39 -10.72 20.81
C ASP A 124 -5.90 -9.32 21.19
N GLN A 125 -5.33 -8.71 22.23
CA GLN A 125 -5.60 -7.32 22.59
C GLN A 125 -5.20 -6.34 21.48
N LEU A 126 -4.07 -6.58 20.80
CA LEU A 126 -3.64 -5.76 19.65
C LEU A 126 -4.57 -5.91 18.45
N ALA A 127 -5.10 -7.11 18.20
CA ALA A 127 -6.02 -7.36 17.09
C ALA A 127 -7.36 -6.62 17.27
N MET A 128 -7.80 -6.42 18.51
CA MET A 128 -8.97 -5.59 18.84
C MET A 128 -8.75 -4.09 18.60
N LEU A 129 -7.51 -3.62 18.56
CA LEU A 129 -7.19 -2.21 18.35
C LEU A 129 -7.02 -1.94 16.84
N GLU A 130 -7.91 -1.14 16.24
CA GLU A 130 -7.87 -0.85 14.79
C GLU A 130 -6.73 0.11 14.36
N ASN A 131 -6.13 0.83 15.30
CA ASN A 131 -5.15 1.89 15.02
C ASN A 131 -3.72 1.52 15.47
N VAL A 132 -3.26 0.33 15.12
CA VAL A 132 -1.88 -0.08 15.45
C VAL A 132 -0.86 0.68 14.59
N PRO A 133 0.15 1.34 15.18
CA PRO A 133 1.18 2.05 14.43
C PRO A 133 2.09 1.11 13.60
N ARG A 134 2.43 1.55 12.40
CA ARG A 134 3.28 0.82 11.43
C ARG A 134 4.78 1.03 11.58
N LYS A 135 5.20 1.92 12.46
CA LYS A 135 6.61 2.25 12.69
C LYS A 135 7.00 1.79 14.06
N GLU A 136 8.13 1.11 14.17
CA GLU A 136 8.60 0.48 15.42
C GLU A 136 8.61 1.45 16.61
N LYS A 137 9.23 2.63 16.48
CA LYS A 137 9.28 3.59 17.59
C LYS A 137 7.88 4.03 18.06
N GLN A 138 6.95 4.22 17.13
CA GLN A 138 5.56 4.57 17.47
C GLN A 138 4.82 3.38 18.06
N PHE A 139 5.12 2.17 17.59
CA PHE A 139 4.58 0.92 18.10
C PHE A 139 5.04 0.63 19.54
N ARG A 140 6.32 0.82 19.86
CA ARG A 140 6.85 0.68 21.23
C ARG A 140 6.19 1.65 22.21
N ASN A 141 5.96 2.90 21.80
CA ASN A 141 5.24 3.88 22.61
C ASN A 141 3.75 3.52 22.75
N PHE A 142 3.13 3.04 21.68
CA PHE A 142 1.74 2.60 21.68
C PHE A 142 1.53 1.41 22.61
N THR A 143 2.34 0.36 22.51
CA THR A 143 2.26 -0.82 23.40
C THR A 143 2.54 -0.47 24.86
N ALA A 144 3.43 0.48 25.14
CA ALA A 144 3.67 0.97 26.51
C ALA A 144 2.43 1.64 27.14
N ASN A 145 1.62 2.33 26.34
CA ASN A 145 0.43 3.04 26.81
C ASN A 145 -0.82 2.16 26.76
N SER A 146 -1.07 1.52 25.61
CA SER A 146 -2.28 0.73 25.35
C SER A 146 -2.26 -0.63 26.05
N LEU A 147 -1.12 -1.33 26.08
CA LEU A 147 -0.98 -2.65 26.72
C LEU A 147 -0.32 -2.58 28.10
N ARG A 148 0.01 -1.37 28.58
CA ARG A 148 0.71 -1.12 29.85
C ARG A 148 2.05 -1.88 30.00
N LEU A 149 2.67 -2.23 28.87
CA LEU A 149 3.98 -2.91 28.83
C LEU A 149 5.09 -1.90 29.20
N LYS A 150 5.32 -1.70 30.49
CA LYS A 150 6.34 -0.79 31.04
C LYS A 150 7.39 -1.58 31.82
N GLY A 151 8.67 -1.32 31.57
CA GLY A 151 9.80 -1.95 32.27
C GLY A 151 10.68 -2.83 31.37
N PRO A 152 11.82 -3.33 31.88
CA PRO A 152 12.85 -4.01 31.09
C PRO A 152 12.37 -5.33 30.47
N HIS A 153 11.68 -6.17 31.25
CA HIS A 153 11.10 -7.43 30.77
C HIS A 153 10.05 -7.19 29.67
N CYS A 154 9.28 -6.11 29.79
CA CYS A 154 8.29 -5.73 28.80
C CYS A 154 8.92 -5.27 27.46
N GLU A 155 10.17 -4.80 27.45
CA GLU A 155 10.86 -4.45 26.19
C GLU A 155 11.18 -5.70 25.36
N GLN A 156 11.49 -6.82 26.00
CA GLN A 156 11.69 -8.10 25.31
C GLN A 156 10.39 -8.54 24.64
N ILE A 157 9.26 -8.51 25.37
CA ILE A 157 7.93 -8.82 24.84
C ILE A 157 7.58 -7.91 23.65
N LYS A 158 7.83 -6.60 23.74
CA LYS A 158 7.61 -5.67 22.62
C LYS A 158 8.45 -6.03 21.39
N SER A 159 9.70 -6.44 21.60
CA SER A 159 10.60 -6.81 20.52
C SER A 159 10.18 -8.12 19.84
N GLU A 160 9.74 -9.11 20.61
CA GLU A 160 9.21 -10.39 20.12
C GLU A 160 7.94 -10.18 19.30
N ILE A 161 6.98 -9.42 19.84
CA ILE A 161 5.76 -9.00 19.15
C ILE A 161 6.08 -8.30 17.83
N TRP A 162 7.03 -7.37 17.84
CA TRP A 162 7.42 -6.64 16.62
C TRP A 162 8.10 -7.55 15.59
N ALA A 163 8.98 -8.47 16.03
CA ALA A 163 9.64 -9.44 15.16
C ALA A 163 8.63 -10.36 14.46
N LEU A 164 7.61 -10.83 15.18
CA LEU A 164 6.52 -11.62 14.61
C LEU A 164 5.74 -10.85 13.53
N LEU A 165 5.41 -9.58 13.78
CA LEU A 165 4.71 -8.72 12.81
C LEU A 165 5.55 -8.48 11.54
N VAL A 166 6.88 -8.33 11.67
CA VAL A 166 7.77 -8.19 10.52
C VAL A 166 7.84 -9.50 9.73
N LYS A 167 7.98 -10.64 10.41
CA LYS A 167 8.02 -11.96 9.77
C LYS A 167 6.75 -12.25 8.96
N VAL A 168 5.57 -12.10 9.56
CA VAL A 168 4.28 -12.31 8.87
C VAL A 168 4.11 -11.36 7.69
N LYS A 169 4.58 -10.12 7.81
CA LYS A 169 4.55 -9.16 6.70
C LYS A 169 5.47 -9.55 5.55
N GLU A 170 6.65 -10.08 5.83
CA GLU A 170 7.59 -10.53 4.80
C GLU A 170 7.04 -11.75 4.08
N GLU A 171 6.48 -12.72 4.81
CA GLU A 171 5.79 -13.88 4.24
C GLU A 171 4.63 -13.44 3.32
N ALA A 172 3.77 -12.52 3.77
CA ALA A 172 2.67 -11.99 2.96
C ALA A 172 3.14 -11.25 1.68
N ASN A 173 4.35 -10.67 1.69
CA ASN A 173 4.93 -10.05 0.50
C ASN A 173 5.57 -11.08 -0.44
N SER A 174 6.13 -12.17 0.08
CA SER A 174 6.65 -13.29 -0.71
C SER A 174 5.52 -14.05 -1.40
N SER A 175 4.44 -14.39 -0.70
CA SER A 175 3.28 -15.07 -1.29
C SER A 175 2.62 -14.24 -2.40
N LYS A 176 2.61 -12.90 -2.28
CA LYS A 176 2.11 -12.00 -3.34
C LYS A 176 2.99 -11.94 -4.59
N LYS A 177 4.28 -12.24 -4.48
CA LYS A 177 5.19 -12.33 -5.64
C LYS A 177 4.97 -13.64 -6.39
N GLU A 178 4.88 -14.74 -5.67
CA GLU A 178 4.65 -16.08 -6.25
C GLU A 178 3.28 -16.19 -6.94
N GLU A 179 2.23 -15.60 -6.37
CA GLU A 179 0.90 -15.57 -6.99
C GLU A 179 0.81 -14.64 -8.22
N GLY A 180 1.77 -13.73 -8.38
CA GLY A 180 1.94 -12.89 -9.56
C GLY A 180 2.57 -13.64 -10.74
N GLU A 181 3.48 -14.57 -10.46
CA GLU A 181 4.17 -15.41 -11.46
C GLU A 181 3.30 -16.58 -11.95
N ARG A 182 2.38 -17.11 -11.12
CA ARG A 182 1.52 -18.24 -11.50
C ARG A 182 0.32 -17.86 -12.39
N LYS A 183 0.07 -16.58 -12.65
CA LYS A 183 -1.08 -16.09 -13.45
C LYS A 183 -0.76 -15.84 -14.94
N GLU A 184 0.45 -16.13 -15.42
CA GLU A 184 0.83 -16.01 -16.85
C GLU A 184 0.87 -17.33 -17.63
N GLN A 185 0.45 -18.47 -17.06
CA GLN A 185 0.34 -19.72 -17.82
C GLN A 185 -1.12 -20.00 -18.25
N PRO A 186 -1.40 -20.23 -19.55
CA PRO A 186 -2.73 -20.57 -20.02
C PRO A 186 -3.11 -21.98 -19.53
N LYS A 187 -4.22 -22.08 -18.79
CA LYS A 187 -4.90 -23.35 -18.49
C LYS A 187 -5.37 -23.98 -19.80
N GLN A 188 -4.66 -25.01 -20.26
CA GLN A 188 -5.22 -26.01 -21.17
C GLN A 188 -5.98 -27.06 -20.34
N ILE A 189 -7.11 -27.47 -20.90
CA ILE A 189 -8.07 -28.44 -20.35
C ILE A 189 -7.54 -29.85 -20.64
N PRO A 190 -7.42 -30.77 -19.68
CA PRO A 190 -7.20 -32.19 -19.99
C PRO A 190 -8.52 -32.87 -20.34
N LYS A 191 -8.57 -33.49 -21.52
CA LYS A 191 -9.45 -34.65 -21.79
C LYS A 191 -8.64 -35.90 -21.48
N GLU A 192 -9.28 -36.82 -20.79
CA GLU A 192 -8.82 -38.17 -20.50
C GLU A 192 -9.01 -39.03 -21.76
N ASP A 193 -8.01 -39.84 -22.10
CA ASP A 193 -8.15 -41.24 -22.58
C ASP A 193 -6.76 -41.89 -22.74
N GLU A 194 -6.75 -43.21 -22.53
CA GLU A 194 -5.64 -44.08 -22.13
C GLU A 194 -4.71 -44.65 -23.23
N VAL A 195 -3.55 -45.15 -22.75
CA VAL A 195 -2.66 -46.27 -23.15
C VAL A 195 -2.04 -46.37 -24.56
N ASP A 196 -0.71 -46.48 -24.65
CA ASP A 196 0.04 -47.77 -24.71
C ASP A 196 1.57 -47.51 -24.82
N ALA A 197 2.37 -48.54 -24.55
CA ALA A 197 3.80 -48.53 -24.27
C ALA A 197 4.69 -48.91 -25.49
N SER A 198 5.95 -48.45 -25.47
CA SER A 198 7.17 -49.10 -26.02
C SER A 198 8.30 -48.07 -26.07
N ASP A 199 9.33 -48.18 -25.22
CA ASP A 199 10.59 -48.92 -25.37
C ASP A 199 11.66 -48.26 -26.28
N ARG A 200 12.89 -48.31 -25.75
CA ARG A 200 14.21 -48.20 -26.40
C ARG A 200 14.91 -46.85 -26.67
N SER A 201 15.92 -46.66 -25.81
CA SER A 201 17.36 -46.61 -26.12
C SER A 201 18.00 -45.31 -26.63
N ALA A 202 18.98 -44.87 -25.81
CA ALA A 202 20.37 -44.54 -26.16
C ALA A 202 20.60 -43.45 -27.23
N LYS A 203 21.51 -42.49 -27.06
CA LYS A 203 22.89 -42.61 -26.59
C LYS A 203 23.51 -41.20 -26.65
N THR A 204 24.35 -40.86 -25.66
CA THR A 204 25.63 -40.08 -25.78
C THR A 204 25.62 -38.69 -26.45
N THR A 205 26.23 -37.64 -25.92
CA THR A 205 27.63 -37.44 -25.45
C THR A 205 27.65 -36.12 -24.63
N SER A 206 28.22 -36.07 -23.42
CA SER A 206 29.61 -35.61 -23.11
C SER A 206 29.82 -34.10 -23.39
N ASP A 207 30.44 -33.24 -22.57
CA ASP A 207 31.36 -33.24 -21.41
C ASP A 207 31.10 -31.87 -20.70
N ALA A 208 31.10 -31.68 -19.37
CA ALA A 208 32.17 -31.87 -18.37
C ALA A 208 33.42 -30.97 -18.56
N ALA A 209 33.50 -29.87 -17.80
CA ALA A 209 34.71 -29.30 -17.16
C ALA A 209 34.31 -27.94 -16.50
N VAL A 210 34.12 -27.82 -15.17
CA VAL A 210 35.15 -27.73 -14.10
C VAL A 210 35.90 -26.38 -14.22
N SER A 211 36.04 -25.48 -13.23
CA SER A 211 36.18 -25.51 -11.77
C SER A 211 35.84 -24.11 -11.21
N GLU A 212 35.06 -23.94 -10.14
CA GLU A 212 35.51 -23.85 -8.74
C GLU A 212 36.87 -23.16 -8.50
N SER A 213 36.85 -22.06 -7.75
CA SER A 213 37.73 -21.80 -6.60
C SER A 213 37.23 -20.56 -5.85
N ASP A 214 36.80 -20.81 -4.61
CA ASP A 214 36.60 -19.87 -3.51
C ASP A 214 37.83 -18.98 -3.25
N ASP A 215 37.59 -17.75 -2.76
CA ASP A 215 38.32 -17.16 -1.62
C ASP A 215 37.55 -15.92 -1.10
N GLU A 216 36.84 -16.07 0.02
CA GLU A 216 36.57 -15.01 1.02
C GLU A 216 37.89 -14.64 1.73
N PRO A 217 38.07 -13.53 2.48
CA PRO A 217 37.09 -12.52 2.94
C PRO A 217 37.59 -11.06 2.81
N SER A 218 36.71 -10.05 2.98
CA SER A 218 36.92 -8.85 3.85
C SER A 218 36.03 -7.63 3.52
N LYS A 219 35.19 -7.27 4.50
CA LYS A 219 35.00 -5.92 5.10
C LYS A 219 35.32 -4.69 4.23
N ASP A 220 34.31 -3.99 3.71
CA ASP A 220 33.97 -2.60 4.11
C ASP A 220 32.84 -1.94 3.29
N THR A 221 32.20 -0.98 3.94
CA THR A 221 31.06 -0.17 3.50
C THR A 221 31.34 0.62 2.21
N SER A 222 30.59 0.42 1.12
CA SER A 222 30.56 1.41 0.02
C SER A 222 29.21 1.48 -0.72
N THR A 223 28.58 2.65 -0.63
CA THR A 223 27.42 3.02 -1.43
C THR A 223 27.84 3.17 -2.89
N ASN A 224 27.47 2.19 -3.73
CA ASN A 224 27.62 2.25 -5.19
C ASN A 224 26.79 3.40 -5.79
N LEU A 225 27.35 4.61 -5.81
CA LEU A 225 26.80 5.77 -6.51
C LEU A 225 27.41 5.81 -7.92
N PRO A 226 26.60 5.81 -9.00
CA PRO A 226 27.13 5.84 -10.37
C PRO A 226 27.86 7.14 -10.69
N SER A 227 28.86 7.03 -11.57
CA SER A 227 29.63 8.17 -12.05
C SER A 227 28.77 9.19 -12.80
N GLU A 228 29.11 10.47 -12.67
CA GLU A 228 28.37 11.59 -13.28
C GLU A 228 28.24 11.46 -14.81
N LYS A 229 29.26 10.90 -15.48
CA LYS A 229 29.26 10.63 -16.92
C LYS A 229 28.21 9.57 -17.31
N ALA A 230 28.02 8.54 -16.48
CA ALA A 230 27.01 7.51 -16.72
C ALA A 230 25.59 8.09 -16.56
N VAL A 231 25.39 8.91 -15.53
CA VAL A 231 24.10 9.57 -15.24
C VAL A 231 23.71 10.53 -16.37
N THR A 232 24.63 11.36 -16.85
CA THR A 232 24.37 12.30 -17.96
C THR A 232 24.08 11.60 -19.29
N LYS A 233 24.75 10.48 -19.58
CA LYS A 233 24.47 9.64 -20.77
C LYS A 233 23.08 9.00 -20.69
N ALA A 234 22.73 8.45 -19.53
CA ALA A 234 21.41 7.87 -19.28
C ALA A 234 20.29 8.93 -19.38
N MET A 235 20.52 10.14 -18.87
CA MET A 235 19.57 11.26 -18.98
C MET A 235 19.34 11.69 -20.43
N LYS A 236 20.40 11.85 -21.22
CA LYS A 236 20.28 12.17 -22.64
C LYS A 236 19.51 11.09 -23.40
N LYS A 237 19.79 9.81 -23.13
CA LYS A 237 19.05 8.68 -23.73
C LYS A 237 17.58 8.70 -23.34
N ALA A 238 17.25 9.00 -22.08
CA ALA A 238 15.88 9.08 -21.58
C ALA A 238 15.09 10.25 -22.20
N LEU A 239 15.74 11.40 -22.41
CA LEU A 239 15.12 12.58 -23.03
C LEU A 239 14.95 12.42 -24.54
N LYS A 240 15.89 11.78 -25.25
CA LYS A 240 15.76 11.46 -26.69
C LYS A 240 14.59 10.52 -27.00
N ARG A 241 14.23 9.64 -26.06
CA ARG A 241 13.09 8.71 -26.17
C ARG A 241 11.74 9.34 -25.76
N ALA A 242 11.71 10.60 -25.36
CA ALA A 242 10.48 11.28 -24.93
C ALA A 242 9.87 12.12 -26.05
N PRO A 243 8.53 12.19 -26.17
CA PRO A 243 7.89 13.08 -27.11
C PRO A 243 8.28 14.53 -26.78
N ASN A 244 8.78 15.25 -27.79
CA ASN A 244 9.27 16.64 -27.70
C ASN A 244 10.53 16.86 -26.84
N GLY A 245 11.32 15.82 -26.56
CA GLY A 245 12.61 15.98 -25.85
C GLY A 245 12.49 16.50 -24.41
N ARG A 246 11.29 16.40 -23.82
CA ARG A 246 10.92 17.00 -22.53
C ARG A 246 10.36 15.96 -21.57
N LEU A 247 10.86 15.93 -20.33
CA LEU A 247 10.33 15.08 -19.26
C LEU A 247 10.21 15.84 -17.95
N LYS A 248 9.15 15.54 -17.17
CA LYS A 248 9.06 15.97 -15.77
C LYS A 248 10.24 15.39 -14.97
N PHE A 249 10.85 16.18 -14.09
CA PHE A 249 12.04 15.78 -13.31
C PHE A 249 11.82 14.47 -12.52
N LYS A 250 10.61 14.28 -11.96
CA LYS A 250 10.24 13.05 -11.26
C LYS A 250 10.22 11.82 -12.18
N ALA A 251 9.76 11.97 -13.42
CA ALA A 251 9.71 10.90 -14.41
C ALA A 251 11.11 10.59 -14.97
N LEU A 252 11.90 11.63 -15.28
CA LEU A 252 13.29 11.48 -15.71
C LEU A 252 14.10 10.72 -14.66
N ARG A 253 13.98 11.12 -13.38
CA ARG A 253 14.65 10.45 -12.27
C ARG A 253 14.32 8.96 -12.18
N LYS A 254 13.05 8.58 -12.37
CA LYS A 254 12.60 7.18 -12.32
C LYS A 254 13.20 6.38 -13.49
N ARG A 255 13.13 6.92 -14.72
CA ARG A 255 13.69 6.29 -15.92
C ARG A 255 15.21 6.12 -15.85
N VAL A 256 15.93 7.12 -15.35
CA VAL A 256 17.39 7.04 -15.19
C VAL A 256 17.76 6.03 -14.10
N GLN A 257 17.00 6.01 -13.01
CA GLN A 257 17.20 5.03 -11.93
C GLN A 257 16.95 3.59 -12.40
N GLU A 258 15.94 3.38 -13.23
CA GLU A 258 15.66 2.08 -13.88
C GLU A 258 16.76 1.70 -14.88
N SER A 259 17.25 2.64 -15.69
CA SER A 259 18.31 2.38 -16.68
C SER A 259 19.68 2.03 -16.07
N LEU A 260 19.91 2.41 -14.82
CA LEU A 260 21.14 2.12 -14.07
C LEU A 260 20.92 1.01 -13.02
N SER A 261 19.75 0.36 -13.01
CA SER A 261 19.39 -0.71 -12.06
C SER A 261 19.62 -0.37 -10.59
N LEU A 262 19.46 0.91 -10.19
CA LEU A 262 19.80 1.37 -8.85
C LEU A 262 18.67 1.14 -7.84
N LYS A 263 18.93 0.28 -6.85
CA LYS A 263 18.08 0.09 -5.67
C LYS A 263 18.39 1.15 -4.61
N VAL A 264 17.69 2.27 -4.68
CA VAL A 264 17.91 3.41 -3.76
C VAL A 264 16.94 3.39 -2.57
N GLY A 265 17.47 3.22 -1.36
CA GLY A 265 16.73 3.29 -0.08
C GLY A 265 16.19 4.70 0.25
N LYS A 266 15.44 4.85 1.36
CA LYS A 266 14.79 6.13 1.75
C LYS A 266 15.78 7.29 1.92
N SER A 267 16.96 7.05 2.50
CA SER A 267 18.04 8.03 2.66
C SER A 267 18.75 8.33 1.33
N GLY A 268 19.05 7.29 0.55
CA GLY A 268 19.66 7.41 -0.78
C GLY A 268 18.79 8.19 -1.77
N LYS A 269 17.46 8.18 -1.60
CA LYS A 269 16.55 8.92 -2.49
C LYS A 269 16.76 10.43 -2.40
N LYS A 270 17.23 10.97 -1.28
CA LYS A 270 17.56 12.40 -1.18
C LYS A 270 18.90 12.67 -1.90
N LYS A 271 19.93 11.85 -1.64
CA LYS A 271 21.24 11.94 -2.29
C LYS A 271 21.14 11.82 -3.82
N TRP A 272 20.43 10.82 -4.33
CA TRP A 272 20.18 10.64 -5.77
C TRP A 272 19.45 11.83 -6.41
N LYS A 273 18.51 12.45 -5.69
CA LYS A 273 17.83 13.66 -6.19
C LYS A 273 18.79 14.83 -6.34
N LYS A 274 19.75 14.95 -5.42
CA LYS A 274 20.76 16.01 -5.39
C LYS A 274 21.74 15.83 -6.55
N LEU A 275 22.29 14.62 -6.69
CA LEU A 275 23.21 14.27 -7.79
C LEU A 275 22.58 14.47 -9.17
N LEU A 276 21.32 14.05 -9.35
CA LEU A 276 20.63 14.25 -10.63
C LEU A 276 20.38 15.73 -10.92
N ARG A 277 20.26 16.58 -9.89
CA ARG A 277 20.12 18.03 -10.07
C ARG A 277 21.48 18.66 -10.41
N GLU A 278 22.52 18.33 -9.65
CA GLU A 278 23.90 18.76 -9.90
C GLU A 278 24.36 18.38 -11.34
N CYS A 279 23.99 17.19 -11.83
CA CYS A 279 24.29 16.77 -13.20
C CYS A 279 23.56 17.60 -14.28
N VAL A 280 22.34 18.10 -13.99
CA VAL A 280 21.63 18.99 -14.91
C VAL A 280 22.27 20.37 -14.89
N ASP A 281 22.53 20.90 -13.69
CA ASP A 281 23.12 22.23 -13.49
C ASP A 281 24.54 22.31 -14.09
N ALA A 282 25.31 21.21 -14.05
CA ALA A 282 26.61 21.09 -14.68
C ALA A 282 26.58 21.03 -16.23
N ASN A 283 25.41 20.87 -16.86
CA ASN A 283 25.27 20.74 -18.31
C ASN A 283 24.24 21.73 -18.91
N PRO A 284 24.37 23.05 -18.67
CA PRO A 284 23.35 24.04 -19.05
C PRO A 284 23.19 24.18 -20.57
N LYS A 285 24.23 23.88 -21.35
CA LYS A 285 24.19 23.93 -22.82
C LYS A 285 23.36 22.80 -23.44
N LYS A 286 23.15 21.68 -22.73
CA LYS A 286 22.51 20.46 -23.26
C LYS A 286 21.22 20.08 -22.52
N LEU A 287 21.07 20.52 -21.27
CA LEU A 287 19.94 20.19 -20.41
C LEU A 287 19.46 21.48 -19.74
N LEU A 288 18.19 21.84 -19.94
CA LEU A 288 17.57 23.01 -19.30
C LEU A 288 16.53 22.57 -18.27
N LEU A 289 16.56 23.19 -17.08
CA LEU A 289 15.55 23.04 -16.04
C LEU A 289 14.50 24.15 -16.15
N ASN A 290 13.39 23.84 -16.82
CA ASN A 290 12.22 24.71 -16.85
C ASN A 290 11.28 24.32 -15.72
N GLY A 291 11.56 24.85 -14.52
CA GLY A 291 10.81 24.60 -13.29
C GLY A 291 10.82 23.13 -12.87
N LYS A 292 9.72 22.40 -13.14
CA LYS A 292 9.56 20.97 -12.79
C LYS A 292 9.93 20.01 -13.92
N SER A 293 10.36 20.52 -15.07
CA SER A 293 10.65 19.72 -16.28
C SER A 293 12.08 19.95 -16.77
N VAL A 294 12.68 18.90 -17.31
CA VAL A 294 13.98 18.92 -17.97
C VAL A 294 13.75 18.79 -19.47
N THR A 295 14.33 19.70 -20.24
CA THR A 295 14.31 19.68 -21.72
C THR A 295 15.71 19.47 -22.25
N LEU A 296 15.83 18.63 -23.28
CA LEU A 296 17.06 18.52 -24.07
C LEU A 296 17.08 19.69 -25.07
N THR A 297 18.10 20.54 -24.99
CA THR A 297 18.39 21.53 -26.03
C THR A 297 19.01 20.83 -27.23
N LYS A 298 18.61 21.24 -28.44
CA LYS A 298 19.20 20.74 -29.68
C LYS A 298 20.60 21.29 -29.85
#